data_AF-A0A7C3DIA2-F1
#
_entry.id   AF-A0A7C3DIA2-F1
#
_cell.length_a   1.000
_cell.length_b   1.000
_cell.length_c   1.000
_cell.angle_alpha   90.00
_cell.angle_beta   90.00
_cell.angle_gamma   90.00
#
_symmetry.space_group_name_H-M   'P 1'
#
loop_
_entity.id
_entity.type
_entity.pdbx_description
1 polymer ?
#
loop_
_entity_poly.entity_id
_entity_poly.type
_entity_poly.pdbx_seq_one_letter_code
_entity_poly.pdbx_strand_id
1 'polypeptide(L)'
;MSDVLHDFVEEFALAYEAAGLPRIAGRILGWLMVCDPPEQTAAQLVATLGVSKASISTMTRLLTQMHLIEKVPKRGARSDFYRVRPGIWTERVKNGLASLVTYKKLAEKGLQLMENAPPERSERLLEMHQIYSFFEEELKGMFERLEQRRKRRGKPKPKPRS
;
A
#
# COMPACT_ATOMS: atom_id res chain seq x y z
N MET A 1 -6.31 0.93 24.68
CA MET A 1 -6.43 -0.09 23.59
C MET A 1 -6.61 -1.43 24.27
N SER A 2 -7.51 -2.29 23.80
CA SER A 2 -7.64 -3.65 24.36
C SER A 2 -6.44 -4.51 23.95
N ASP A 3 -6.17 -5.58 24.71
CA ASP A 3 -5.06 -6.50 24.41
C ASP A 3 -5.19 -7.11 23.01
N VAL A 4 -6.41 -7.49 22.61
CA VAL A 4 -6.67 -8.03 21.25
C VAL A 4 -6.31 -7.01 20.14
N LEU A 5 -6.62 -5.73 20.34
CA LEU A 5 -6.27 -4.70 19.34
C LEU A 5 -4.77 -4.39 19.38
N HIS A 6 -4.15 -4.46 20.56
CA HIS A 6 -2.70 -4.32 20.69
C HIS A 6 -1.98 -5.41 19.90
N ASP A 7 -2.36 -6.66 20.06
CA ASP A 7 -1.74 -7.80 19.39
C ASP A 7 -1.89 -7.70 17.87
N PHE A 8 -3.08 -7.33 17.39
CA PHE A 8 -3.29 -7.04 15.96
C PHE A 8 -2.36 -5.94 15.44
N VAL A 9 -2.20 -4.84 16.19
CA VAL A 9 -1.31 -3.74 15.82
C VAL A 9 0.15 -4.19 15.76
N GLU A 10 0.58 -5.05 16.69
CA GLU A 10 1.93 -5.60 16.69
C GLU A 10 2.16 -6.59 15.55
N GLU A 11 1.22 -7.49 15.27
CA GLU A 11 1.30 -8.39 14.11
C GLU A 11 1.39 -7.61 12.79
N PHE A 12 0.57 -6.57 12.65
CA PHE A 12 0.61 -5.70 11.49
C PHE A 12 1.95 -4.95 11.38
N ALA A 13 2.51 -4.53 12.52
CA ALA A 13 3.80 -3.87 12.58
C ALA A 13 4.95 -4.80 12.17
N LEU A 14 4.93 -6.06 12.61
CA LEU A 14 5.92 -7.07 12.24
C LEU A 14 5.86 -7.38 10.74
N ALA A 15 4.67 -7.48 10.15
CA ALA A 15 4.52 -7.68 8.71
C ALA A 15 5.11 -6.52 7.89
N TYR A 16 4.95 -5.28 8.35
CA TYR A 16 5.52 -4.11 7.70
C TYR A 16 7.04 -4.00 7.91
N GLU A 17 7.53 -4.40 9.07
CA GLU A 17 8.97 -4.50 9.37
C GLU A 17 9.66 -5.51 8.46
N ALA A 18 9.07 -6.69 8.27
CA ALA A 18 9.56 -7.70 7.33
C ALA A 18 9.58 -7.20 5.88
N ALA A 19 8.70 -6.26 5.53
CA ALA A 19 8.66 -5.60 4.23
C ALA A 19 9.63 -4.40 4.10
N GLY A 20 10.52 -4.19 5.08
CA GLY A 20 11.56 -3.15 5.07
C GLY A 20 11.10 -1.77 5.55
N LEU A 21 9.93 -1.67 6.20
CA LEU A 21 9.43 -0.41 6.75
C LEU A 21 9.70 -0.32 8.26
N PRO A 22 9.84 0.90 8.83
CA PRO A 22 10.03 1.03 10.27
C PRO A 22 8.83 0.45 11.05
N ARG A 23 9.08 -0.37 12.08
CA ARG A 23 8.03 -0.99 12.92
C ARG A 23 6.99 0.01 13.43
N ILE A 24 7.42 1.20 13.86
CA ILE A 24 6.50 2.27 14.33
C ILE A 24 5.54 2.73 13.22
N ALA A 25 5.98 2.80 11.96
CA ALA A 25 5.08 3.11 10.85
C ALA A 25 4.02 2.02 10.67
N GLY A 26 4.42 0.75 10.81
CA GLY A 26 3.50 -0.39 10.85
C GLY A 26 2.48 -0.28 11.98
N ARG A 27 2.91 0.06 13.20
CA ARG A 27 2.01 0.26 14.36
C ARG A 27 0.99 1.37 14.11
N ILE A 28 1.42 2.52 13.57
CA ILE A 28 0.52 3.64 13.25
C ILE A 28 -0.51 3.22 12.22
N LEU A 29 -0.08 2.58 11.13
CA LEU A 29 -1.00 2.15 10.08
C LEU A 29 -1.96 1.06 10.58
N GLY A 30 -1.45 0.07 11.31
CA GLY A 30 -2.24 -0.99 11.92
C GLY A 30 -3.32 -0.43 12.85
N TRP A 31 -2.98 0.56 13.69
CA TRP A 31 -3.98 1.22 14.53
C TRP A 31 -5.02 2.00 13.72
N LEU A 32 -4.58 2.77 12.72
CA LEU A 32 -5.49 3.54 11.86
C LEU A 32 -6.43 2.65 11.02
N MET A 33 -6.14 1.35 10.88
CA MET A 33 -7.04 0.39 10.23
C MET A 33 -8.24 -0.02 11.09
N VAL A 34 -8.13 0.09 12.42
CA VAL A 34 -9.11 -0.46 13.37
C VAL A 34 -9.65 0.57 14.36
N CYS A 35 -9.05 1.76 14.43
CA CYS A 35 -9.48 2.79 15.36
C CYS A 35 -10.87 3.33 15.02
N ASP A 36 -11.63 3.67 16.07
CA ASP A 36 -12.89 4.40 15.98
C ASP A 36 -12.80 5.64 16.89
N PRO A 37 -12.98 6.87 16.37
CA PRO A 37 -13.21 7.24 14.98
C PRO A 37 -12.01 6.95 14.06
N PRO A 38 -12.21 6.80 12.73
CA PRO A 38 -11.15 6.46 11.77
C PRO A 38 -10.10 7.56 11.58
N GLU A 39 -10.34 8.75 12.14
CA GLU A 39 -9.41 9.87 12.11
C GLU A 39 -8.80 10.12 13.49
N GLN A 40 -7.47 10.09 13.56
CA GLN A 40 -6.72 10.26 14.81
C GLN A 40 -5.74 11.42 14.69
N THR A 41 -5.62 12.24 15.72
CA THR A 41 -4.60 13.28 15.84
C THR A 41 -3.25 12.67 16.22
N ALA A 42 -2.16 13.40 15.97
CA ALA A 42 -0.82 12.98 16.43
C ALA A 42 -0.77 12.75 17.96
N ALA A 43 -1.50 13.55 18.75
CA ALA A 43 -1.56 13.40 20.19
C ALA A 43 -2.25 12.09 20.61
N GLN A 44 -3.36 11.72 19.94
CA GLN A 44 -4.05 10.45 20.18
C GLN A 44 -3.17 9.26 19.80
N LEU A 45 -2.40 9.36 18.70
CA LEU A 45 -1.45 8.32 18.30
C LEU A 45 -0.33 8.14 19.34
N VAL A 46 0.24 9.24 19.87
CA VAL A 46 1.22 9.19 20.96
C VAL A 46 0.64 8.46 22.18
N ALA A 47 -0.56 8.88 22.61
CA ALA A 47 -1.21 8.31 23.79
C ALA A 47 -1.56 6.83 23.63
N THR A 48 -2.03 6.43 22.44
CA THR A 48 -2.51 5.06 22.20
C THR A 48 -1.36 4.07 21.99
N LEU A 49 -0.30 4.49 21.29
CA LEU A 49 0.79 3.60 20.88
C LEU A 49 2.01 3.67 21.80
N GLY A 50 2.02 4.60 22.77
CA GLY A 50 3.11 4.76 23.73
C GLY A 50 4.45 5.15 23.08
N VAL A 51 4.41 5.83 21.94
CA VAL A 51 5.60 6.25 21.17
C VAL A 51 5.78 7.76 21.22
N SER A 52 7.03 8.20 21.10
CA SER A 52 7.37 9.63 21.19
C SER A 52 6.68 10.47 20.12
N LYS A 53 6.42 11.75 20.45
CA LYS A 53 5.88 12.73 19.50
C LYS A 53 6.76 12.89 18.25
N ALA A 54 8.08 12.82 18.40
CA ALA A 54 9.02 12.89 17.30
C ALA A 54 8.86 11.69 16.36
N SER A 55 8.76 10.47 16.91
CA SER A 55 8.52 9.24 16.14
C SER A 55 7.19 9.30 15.39
N ILE A 56 6.10 9.72 16.05
CA ILE A 56 4.79 9.90 15.38
C ILE A 56 4.88 10.91 14.24
N SER A 57 5.55 12.05 14.43
CA SER A 57 5.71 13.06 13.38
C SER A 57 6.49 12.53 12.19
N THR A 58 7.60 11.83 12.42
CA THR A 58 8.43 11.27 11.34
C THR A 58 7.69 10.17 10.59
N MET A 59 7.03 9.27 11.30
CA MET A 59 6.37 8.11 10.69
C MET A 59 5.05 8.46 10.00
N THR A 60 4.26 9.40 10.53
CA THR A 60 3.08 9.89 9.80
C THR A 60 3.47 10.62 8.52
N ARG A 61 4.57 11.39 8.53
CA ARG A 61 5.13 11.99 7.30
C ARG A 61 5.53 10.93 6.28
N LEU A 62 6.28 9.92 6.69
CA LEU A 62 6.67 8.80 5.82
C LEU A 62 5.44 8.11 5.22
N LEU A 63 4.46 7.73 6.04
CA LEU A 63 3.23 7.09 5.59
C LEU A 63 2.40 7.97 4.64
N THR A 64 2.45 9.29 4.82
CA THR A 64 1.79 10.26 3.93
C THR A 64 2.50 10.36 2.58
N GLN A 65 3.84 10.36 2.57
CA GLN A 65 4.65 10.32 1.34
C GLN A 65 4.44 9.01 0.57
N MET A 66 4.22 7.90 1.28
CA MET A 66 3.83 6.61 0.70
C MET A 66 2.35 6.54 0.28
N HIS A 67 1.60 7.63 0.46
CA HIS A 67 0.15 7.72 0.22
C HIS A 67 -0.73 6.72 1.00
N LEU A 68 -0.18 6.07 2.02
CA LEU A 68 -0.88 5.10 2.87
C LEU A 68 -1.91 5.76 3.78
N ILE A 69 -1.56 6.94 4.28
CA ILE A 69 -2.45 7.77 5.09
C ILE A 69 -2.58 9.16 4.45
N GLU A 70 -3.63 9.88 4.83
CA GLU A 70 -3.83 11.28 4.46
C GLU A 70 -4.07 12.16 5.68
N LYS A 71 -3.74 13.44 5.54
CA LYS A 71 -4.11 14.47 6.50
C LYS A 71 -5.52 14.96 6.21
N VAL A 72 -6.38 14.96 7.22
CA VAL A 72 -7.76 15.43 7.14
C VAL A 72 -7.90 16.72 7.96
N PRO A 73 -8.02 17.89 7.31
CA PRO A 73 -8.33 19.13 8.02
C PRO A 73 -9.80 19.08 8.50
N LYS A 74 -10.04 19.37 9.78
CA LYS A 74 -11.39 19.52 10.33
C LYS A 74 -11.63 20.99 10.70
N ARG A 75 -12.76 21.56 10.25
CA ARG A 75 -13.11 22.96 10.50
C ARG A 75 -13.17 23.21 12.02
N GLY A 76 -12.47 24.24 12.49
CA GLY A 76 -12.40 24.60 13.91
C GLY A 76 -11.40 23.79 14.74
N ALA A 77 -10.76 22.76 14.18
CA ALA A 77 -9.70 22.03 14.86
C ALA A 77 -8.34 22.71 14.64
N ARG A 78 -7.54 22.81 15.71
CA ARG A 78 -6.18 23.37 15.65
C ARG A 78 -5.13 22.35 15.21
N SER A 79 -5.49 21.06 15.13
CA SER A 79 -4.59 19.95 14.82
C SER A 79 -5.02 19.18 13.57
N ASP A 80 -4.04 18.72 12.80
CA ASP A 80 -4.26 17.79 11.69
C ASP A 80 -4.69 16.41 12.22
N PHE A 81 -5.68 15.81 11.57
CA PHE A 81 -6.04 14.41 11.77
C PHE A 81 -5.41 13.55 10.69
N TYR A 82 -5.16 12.28 11.00
CA TYR A 82 -4.64 11.27 10.09
C TYR A 82 -5.65 10.14 9.97
N ARG A 83 -5.83 9.62 8.75
CA ARG A 83 -6.59 8.38 8.49
C ARG A 83 -5.97 7.61 7.34
N VAL A 84 -6.31 6.32 7.25
CA VAL A 84 -5.99 5.52 6.06
C VAL A 84 -6.68 6.13 4.85
N ARG A 85 -5.93 6.35 3.78
CA ARG A 85 -6.47 6.99 2.58
C ARG A 85 -7.52 6.07 1.93
N PRO A 86 -8.76 6.54 1.70
CA PRO A 86 -9.79 5.70 1.06
C PRO A 86 -9.34 5.18 -0.30
N GLY A 87 -9.58 3.90 -0.58
CA GLY A 87 -9.23 3.28 -1.86
C GLY A 87 -7.74 2.95 -2.05
N ILE A 88 -6.86 3.31 -1.10
CA ILE A 88 -5.41 3.15 -1.23
C ILE A 88 -4.97 1.73 -1.56
N TRP A 89 -5.65 0.70 -1.05
CA TRP A 89 -5.31 -0.69 -1.37
C TRP A 89 -5.43 -0.99 -2.86
N THR A 90 -6.45 -0.43 -3.53
CA THR A 90 -6.59 -0.61 -4.98
C THR A 90 -5.45 0.10 -5.72
N GLU A 91 -5.14 1.33 -5.33
CA GLU A 91 -4.06 2.10 -5.94
C GLU A 91 -2.70 1.46 -5.70
N ARG A 92 -2.44 0.91 -4.52
CA ARG A 92 -1.17 0.24 -4.19
C ARG A 92 -0.93 -0.97 -5.08
N VAL A 93 -1.94 -1.80 -5.32
CA VAL A 93 -1.80 -2.93 -6.25
C VAL A 93 -1.59 -2.40 -7.67
N LYS A 94 -2.30 -1.35 -8.10
CA LYS A 94 -2.13 -0.74 -9.45
C LYS A 94 -0.71 -0.15 -9.63
N ASN A 95 -0.15 0.49 -8.61
CA ASN A 95 1.20 1.03 -8.63
C ASN A 95 2.25 -0.09 -8.66
N GLY A 96 2.01 -1.21 -7.97
CA GLY A 96 2.86 -2.40 -8.08
C GLY A 96 2.97 -2.90 -9.51
N LEU A 97 1.85 -2.92 -10.26
CA LEU A 97 1.87 -3.24 -11.69
C LEU A 97 2.73 -2.24 -12.49
N ALA A 98 2.61 -0.94 -12.22
CA ALA A 98 3.45 0.06 -12.89
C ALA A 98 4.96 -0.18 -12.66
N SER A 99 5.36 -0.60 -11.45
CA SER A 99 6.75 -0.97 -11.15
C SER A 99 7.22 -2.17 -11.97
N LEU A 100 6.38 -3.20 -12.17
CA LEU A 100 6.74 -4.36 -13.02
C LEU A 100 7.04 -3.91 -14.45
N VAL A 101 6.23 -3.01 -15.01
CA VAL A 101 6.45 -2.44 -16.35
C VAL A 101 7.79 -1.69 -16.41
N THR A 102 8.11 -0.91 -15.37
CA THR A 102 9.41 -0.21 -15.29
C THR A 102 10.58 -1.20 -15.27
N TYR A 103 10.50 -2.26 -14.46
CA TYR A 103 11.56 -3.26 -14.37
C TYR A 103 11.72 -4.06 -15.67
N LYS A 104 10.62 -4.45 -16.32
CA LYS A 104 10.64 -5.07 -17.64
C LYS A 104 11.39 -4.20 -18.66
N LYS A 105 11.09 -2.90 -18.73
CA LYS A 105 11.77 -1.96 -19.63
C LYS A 105 13.26 -1.82 -19.34
N LEU A 106 13.65 -1.88 -18.07
CA LEU A 106 15.07 -1.89 -17.68
C LEU A 106 15.76 -3.18 -18.14
N ALA A 107 15.10 -4.33 -18.03
CA ALA A 107 15.60 -5.59 -18.54
C ALA A 107 15.80 -5.54 -20.07
N GLU A 108 14.81 -5.04 -20.81
CA GLU A 108 14.89 -4.85 -22.28
C GLU A 108 16.06 -3.97 -22.68
N LYS A 109 16.23 -2.83 -22.00
CA LYS A 109 17.37 -1.93 -22.24
C LYS A 109 18.71 -2.63 -21.95
N GLY A 110 18.78 -3.39 -20.86
CA GLY A 110 19.98 -4.16 -20.51
C GLY A 110 20.33 -5.20 -21.57
N LEU A 111 19.33 -5.91 -22.10
CA LEU A 111 19.50 -6.91 -23.16
C LEU A 111 20.02 -6.29 -24.45
N GLN A 112 19.49 -5.12 -24.84
CA GLN A 112 19.98 -4.37 -26.01
C GLN A 112 21.45 -3.99 -25.87
N LEU A 113 21.89 -3.56 -24.69
CA LEU A 113 23.30 -3.22 -24.43
C LEU A 113 24.23 -4.45 -24.46
N MET A 114 23.68 -5.66 -24.38
CA MET A 114 24.42 -6.91 -24.38
C MET A 114 24.25 -7.73 -25.66
N GLU A 115 23.74 -7.13 -26.74
CA GLU A 115 23.45 -7.84 -28.01
C GLU A 115 24.66 -8.61 -28.58
N ASN A 116 25.88 -8.13 -28.32
CA ASN A 116 27.13 -8.73 -28.79
C ASN A 116 27.90 -9.49 -27.69
N ALA A 117 27.30 -9.66 -26.50
CA ALA A 117 27.92 -10.38 -25.40
C ALA A 117 27.61 -11.89 -25.48
N PRO A 118 28.46 -12.76 -24.92
CA PRO A 118 28.14 -14.18 -24.74
C PRO A 118 26.78 -14.36 -24.03
N PRO A 119 25.96 -15.35 -24.44
CA PRO A 119 24.61 -15.56 -23.90
C PRO A 119 24.54 -15.63 -22.37
N GLU A 120 25.56 -16.19 -21.73
CA GLU A 120 25.65 -16.36 -20.27
C GLU A 120 25.65 -15.01 -19.54
N ARG A 121 26.04 -13.91 -20.22
CA ARG A 121 26.05 -12.57 -19.61
C ARG A 121 24.65 -11.95 -19.53
N SER A 122 23.70 -12.37 -20.36
CA SER A 122 22.36 -11.81 -20.45
C SER A 122 21.29 -12.62 -19.70
N GLU A 123 21.62 -13.81 -19.20
CA GLU A 123 20.68 -14.72 -18.50
C GLU A 123 19.87 -14.04 -17.39
N ARG A 124 20.53 -13.26 -16.50
CA ARG A 124 19.85 -12.55 -15.42
C ARG A 124 18.81 -11.54 -15.92
N LEU A 125 19.08 -10.91 -17.07
CA LEU A 125 18.16 -9.95 -17.68
C LEU A 125 17.04 -10.66 -18.45
N LEU A 126 17.34 -11.81 -19.06
CA LEU A 126 16.33 -12.66 -19.70
C LEU A 126 15.34 -13.19 -18.66
N GLU A 127 15.82 -13.71 -17.53
CA GLU A 127 14.96 -14.17 -16.42
C GLU A 127 14.08 -13.03 -15.90
N MET A 128 14.68 -11.86 -15.63
CA MET A 128 13.97 -10.67 -15.18
C MET A 128 12.89 -10.23 -16.19
N HIS A 129 13.22 -10.23 -17.48
CA HIS A 129 12.28 -9.89 -18.56
C HIS A 129 11.12 -10.87 -18.65
N GLN A 130 11.40 -12.17 -18.61
CA GLN A 130 10.40 -13.23 -18.72
C GLN A 130 9.41 -13.17 -17.57
N ILE A 131 9.90 -13.11 -16.33
CA ILE A 131 9.06 -13.08 -15.13
C ILE A 131 8.17 -11.83 -15.12
N TYR A 132 8.74 -10.65 -15.38
CA TYR A 132 7.94 -9.42 -15.34
C TYR A 132 6.98 -9.28 -16.53
N SER A 133 7.30 -9.86 -17.69
CA SER A 133 6.36 -9.93 -18.81
C SER A 133 5.15 -10.79 -18.47
N PHE A 134 5.37 -11.98 -17.88
CA PHE A 134 4.29 -12.86 -17.45
C PHE A 134 3.38 -12.18 -16.41
N PHE A 135 3.95 -11.57 -15.37
CA PHE A 135 3.15 -10.90 -14.34
C PHE A 135 2.40 -9.67 -14.85
N GLU A 136 2.97 -8.90 -15.78
CA GLU A 136 2.28 -7.76 -16.40
C GLU A 136 0.98 -8.20 -17.08
N GLU A 137 1.04 -9.29 -17.87
CA GLU A 137 -0.10 -9.84 -18.60
C GLU A 137 -1.18 -10.38 -17.65
N GLU A 138 -0.80 -11.19 -16.67
CA GLU A 138 -1.72 -11.80 -15.71
C GLU A 138 -2.43 -10.76 -14.83
N LEU A 139 -1.67 -9.78 -14.30
CA LEU A 139 -2.23 -8.76 -13.42
C LEU A 139 -3.19 -7.83 -14.16
N LYS A 140 -2.91 -7.50 -15.43
CA LYS A 140 -3.83 -6.71 -16.25
C LYS A 140 -5.20 -7.39 -16.34
N GLY A 141 -5.23 -8.69 -16.66
CA GLY A 141 -6.47 -9.46 -16.70
C GLY A 141 -7.17 -9.56 -15.33
N MET A 142 -6.41 -9.69 -14.24
CA MET A 142 -6.96 -9.70 -12.88
C MET A 142 -7.67 -8.38 -12.51
N PHE A 143 -7.08 -7.24 -12.86
CA PHE A 143 -7.67 -5.93 -12.60
C PHE A 143 -8.98 -5.71 -13.36
N GLU A 144 -9.01 -6.07 -14.63
CA GLU A 144 -10.23 -5.99 -15.45
C GLU A 144 -11.37 -6.81 -14.83
N ARG A 145 -11.08 -8.03 -14.36
CA ARG A 145 -12.06 -8.88 -13.65
C ARG A 145 -12.51 -8.28 -12.32
N LEU A 146 -11.60 -7.68 -11.55
CA LEU A 146 -11.95 -7.02 -10.28
C LEU A 146 -12.89 -5.83 -10.50
N GLU A 147 -12.62 -5.01 -11.51
CA GLU A 147 -13.48 -3.88 -11.88
C GLU A 147 -14.87 -4.34 -12.34
N GLN A 148 -14.95 -5.41 -13.13
CA GLN A 148 -16.23 -6.02 -13.50
C GLN A 148 -17.02 -6.54 -12.28
N ARG A 149 -16.35 -7.19 -11.32
CA ARG A 149 -17.00 -7.66 -10.06
C ARG A 149 -17.54 -6.49 -9.24
N ARG A 150 -16.79 -5.38 -9.14
CA ARG A 150 -17.25 -4.16 -8.45
C ARG A 150 -18.45 -3.53 -9.15
N LYS A 151 -18.43 -3.42 -10.48
CA LYS A 151 -19.59 -2.93 -11.27
C LYS A 151 -20.84 -3.79 -11.09
N ARG A 152 -20.69 -5.12 -10.98
CA ARG A 152 -21.80 -6.04 -10.70
C ARG A 152 -22.36 -5.88 -9.29
N ARG A 153 -21.51 -5.69 -8.28
CA ARG A 153 -21.90 -5.45 -6.88
C ARG A 153 -22.50 -4.05 -6.64
N GLY A 154 -22.11 -3.05 -7.43
CA GLY A 154 -22.62 -1.69 -7.36
C GLY A 154 -23.95 -1.45 -8.10
N LYS A 155 -24.50 -2.45 -8.81
CA LYS A 155 -25.87 -2.36 -9.35
C LYS A 155 -26.87 -2.66 -8.22
N PRO A 156 -27.80 -1.74 -7.89
CA PRO A 156 -28.83 -2.03 -6.90
C PRO A 156 -29.66 -3.23 -7.36
N LYS A 157 -29.95 -4.18 -6.44
CA LYS A 157 -30.91 -5.25 -6.71
C LYS A 157 -32.24 -4.61 -7.15
N PRO A 158 -32.88 -5.06 -8.25
CA PRO A 158 -34.22 -4.59 -8.59
C PRO A 158 -35.15 -4.91 -7.41
N LYS A 159 -35.91 -3.91 -6.93
CA LYS A 159 -36.94 -4.12 -5.91
C LYS A 159 -37.93 -5.16 -6.43
N PRO A 160 -38.36 -6.14 -5.61
CA PRO A 160 -39.44 -7.03 -6.00
C PRO A 160 -40.67 -6.17 -6.30
N ARG A 161 -41.31 -6.41 -7.45
CA ARG A 161 -42.61 -5.82 -7.77
C ARG A 161 -43.62 -6.40 -6.78
N SER A 162 -44.19 -5.53 -5.95
CA SER A 162 -45.41 -5.78 -5.18
C SER A 162 -46.62 -5.80 -6.11
#